data_AF-A0A023C0P4-F1
#
_entry.id   AF-A0A023C0P4-F1
#
_cell.length_a   1.000
_cell.length_b   1.000
_cell.length_c   1.000
_cell.angle_alpha   90.00
_cell.angle_beta   90.00
_cell.angle_gamma   90.00
#
_symmetry.space_group_name_H-M   'P 1'
#
loop_
_entity.id
_entity.type
_entity.pdbx_description
1 polymer ?
#
loop_
_entity_poly.entity_id
_entity_poly.type
_entity_poly.pdbx_seq_one_letter_code
_entity_poly.pdbx_strand_id
1 'polypeptide(L)'
;MATTSQNIFLTKKEKLRCIQCGKRILVGKSFVAESEKHKGTCFSCSPFGGYVLLPPGDAAMTRRSKKHSTLCGVVWAWNQRRKRYERQGQLVEEIAIEKAKLECLKDQDIRAEKNRKAAIVREQQDKEYIVNFASAIRRRYPNCPIKREYDIAKHACEKYSGRVGRTANAKKFDDKMIDLAVEAHIRHAETNYDNQFGKGKRKKEIRKEVRSDINQVLKHWKE
;
A
#
# COMPACT_ATOMS: atom_id res chain seq x y z
N MET A 1 23.52 -19.12 1.57
CA MET A 1 23.33 -18.51 0.25
C MET A 1 21.96 -17.82 0.22
N ALA A 2 21.83 -16.66 -0.40
CA ALA A 2 20.54 -15.98 -0.49
C ALA A 2 19.64 -16.68 -1.51
N THR A 3 18.40 -17.03 -1.14
CA THR A 3 17.43 -17.68 -2.03
C THR A 3 17.11 -16.80 -3.24
N THR A 4 17.37 -17.32 -4.45
CA THR A 4 17.05 -16.64 -5.70
C THR A 4 15.54 -16.49 -5.85
N SER A 5 15.07 -15.27 -6.12
CA SER A 5 13.65 -14.94 -6.23
C SER A 5 13.28 -14.55 -7.65
N GLN A 6 12.17 -15.07 -8.17
CA GLN A 6 11.66 -14.76 -9.49
C GLN A 6 10.18 -14.36 -9.42
N ASN A 7 9.74 -13.44 -10.28
CA ASN A 7 8.33 -13.07 -10.39
C ASN A 7 7.59 -14.06 -11.28
N ILE A 8 6.39 -14.43 -10.86
CA ILE A 8 5.49 -15.34 -11.56
C ILE A 8 4.17 -14.61 -11.72
N PHE A 9 3.64 -14.56 -12.93
CA PHE A 9 2.41 -13.83 -13.24
C PHE A 9 1.29 -14.82 -13.59
N LEU A 10 0.07 -14.54 -13.14
CA LEU A 10 -1.12 -15.24 -13.67
C LEU A 10 -1.50 -14.63 -15.02
N THR A 11 -1.65 -15.47 -16.04
CA THR A 11 -1.96 -14.95 -17.38
C THR A 11 -3.38 -14.43 -17.47
N LYS A 12 -3.52 -13.24 -18.06
CA LYS A 12 -4.79 -12.70 -18.59
C LYS A 12 -4.95 -12.93 -20.09
N LYS A 13 -3.86 -13.31 -20.75
CA LYS A 13 -3.77 -13.36 -22.21
C LYS A 13 -4.30 -14.70 -22.67
N GLU A 14 -5.33 -14.69 -23.50
CA GLU A 14 -5.93 -15.90 -24.06
C GLU A 14 -4.99 -16.65 -25.01
N LYS A 15 -4.05 -15.94 -25.66
CA LYS A 15 -3.15 -16.48 -26.70
C LYS A 15 -1.71 -16.70 -26.21
N LEU A 16 -1.46 -16.71 -24.90
CA LEU A 16 -0.10 -16.92 -24.40
C LEU A 16 0.37 -18.35 -24.70
N ARG A 17 1.58 -18.50 -25.23
CA ARG A 17 2.24 -19.78 -25.47
C ARG A 17 3.55 -19.84 -24.71
N CYS A 18 3.89 -21.02 -24.20
CA CYS A 18 5.17 -21.27 -23.55
C CYS A 18 6.31 -21.15 -24.57
N ILE A 19 7.38 -20.44 -24.23
CA ILE A 19 8.56 -20.32 -25.09
C ILE A 19 9.26 -21.68 -25.28
N GLN A 20 9.28 -22.52 -24.24
CA GLN A 20 10.02 -23.80 -24.26
C GLN A 20 9.26 -24.92 -24.98
N CYS A 21 7.99 -25.16 -24.65
CA CYS A 21 7.24 -26.30 -25.18
C CYS A 21 6.15 -25.92 -26.21
N GLY A 22 5.95 -24.63 -26.51
CA GLY A 22 4.95 -24.15 -27.47
C GLY A 22 3.47 -24.33 -27.06
N LYS A 23 3.19 -25.03 -25.95
CA LYS A 23 1.84 -25.26 -25.43
C LYS A 23 1.16 -23.95 -25.03
N ARG A 24 -0.16 -23.87 -25.24
CA ARG A 24 -0.99 -22.73 -24.84
C ARG A 24 -1.12 -22.68 -23.31
N ILE A 25 -0.93 -21.51 -22.73
CA ILE A 25 -1.13 -21.25 -21.30
C ILE A 25 -2.51 -20.60 -21.13
N LEU A 26 -3.43 -21.32 -20.50
CA LEU A 26 -4.82 -20.88 -20.31
C LEU A 26 -4.92 -19.69 -19.34
N VAL A 27 -5.94 -18.84 -19.54
CA VAL A 27 -6.27 -17.72 -18.65
C VAL A 27 -6.38 -18.19 -17.20
N GLY A 28 -5.80 -17.43 -16.28
CA GLY A 28 -5.76 -17.75 -14.85
C GLY A 28 -4.68 -18.76 -14.45
N LYS A 29 -3.97 -19.40 -15.39
CA LYS A 29 -2.82 -20.26 -15.08
C LYS A 29 -1.55 -19.42 -14.90
N SER A 30 -0.69 -19.87 -13.99
CA SER A 30 0.61 -19.26 -13.72
C SER A 30 1.58 -19.45 -14.89
N PHE A 31 2.33 -18.40 -15.22
CA PHE A 31 3.50 -18.46 -16.09
C PHE A 31 4.67 -17.70 -15.47
N VAL A 32 5.87 -18.16 -15.75
CA VAL A 32 7.11 -17.56 -15.24
C VAL A 32 7.67 -16.64 -16.31
N ALA A 33 7.82 -15.36 -15.97
CA ALA A 33 8.35 -14.34 -16.87
C ALA A 33 8.93 -13.18 -16.07
N GLU A 34 9.88 -12.46 -16.67
CA GLU A 34 10.47 -11.26 -16.06
C GLU A 34 9.45 -10.14 -15.85
N SER A 35 8.44 -10.04 -16.73
CA SER A 35 7.32 -9.09 -16.60
C SER A 35 6.04 -9.64 -17.24
N GLU A 36 4.88 -9.04 -16.94
CA GLU A 36 3.59 -9.32 -17.60
C GLU A 36 3.66 -9.20 -19.14
N LYS A 37 4.51 -8.29 -19.64
CA LYS A 37 4.61 -8.01 -21.06
C LYS A 37 5.40 -9.07 -21.81
N HIS A 38 6.34 -9.73 -21.14
CA HIS A 38 7.22 -10.74 -21.75
C HIS A 38 6.48 -12.06 -22.02
N LYS A 39 6.95 -12.78 -23.04
CA LYS A 39 6.63 -14.21 -23.19
C LYS A 39 7.33 -14.96 -22.05
N GLY A 40 6.77 -16.09 -21.63
CA GLY A 40 7.32 -16.83 -20.49
C GLY A 40 7.22 -18.35 -20.65
N THR A 41 7.62 -19.07 -19.61
CA THR A 41 7.49 -20.51 -19.55
C THR A 41 6.25 -20.92 -18.78
N CYS A 42 5.61 -22.00 -19.22
CA CYS A 42 4.58 -22.66 -18.42
C CYS A 42 5.21 -23.29 -17.19
N PHE A 43 4.40 -23.57 -16.17
CA PHE A 43 4.90 -24.06 -14.89
C PHE A 43 5.70 -25.36 -15.00
N SER A 44 5.28 -26.30 -15.88
CA SER A 44 5.98 -27.56 -16.12
C SER A 44 7.35 -27.40 -16.81
N CYS A 45 7.57 -26.31 -17.54
CA CYS A 45 8.87 -25.99 -18.15
C CYS A 45 9.69 -25.02 -17.29
N SER A 46 9.19 -24.66 -16.11
CA SER A 46 9.83 -23.72 -15.20
C SER A 46 10.53 -24.49 -14.07
N PRO A 47 11.56 -23.90 -13.44
CA PRO A 47 12.24 -24.53 -12.30
C PRO A 47 11.34 -24.66 -11.06
N PHE A 48 10.13 -24.10 -11.11
CA PHE A 48 9.13 -24.21 -10.04
C PHE A 48 8.24 -25.45 -10.17
N GLY A 49 8.49 -26.34 -11.13
CA GLY A 49 7.81 -27.64 -11.18
C GLY A 49 7.94 -28.37 -9.83
N GLY A 50 6.81 -28.68 -9.18
CA GLY A 50 6.78 -29.31 -7.85
C GLY A 50 6.81 -28.33 -6.66
N TYR A 51 6.88 -27.02 -6.88
CA TYR A 51 6.79 -26.04 -5.80
C TYR A 51 5.34 -25.81 -5.37
N VAL A 52 5.13 -25.61 -4.08
CA VAL A 52 3.81 -25.42 -3.47
C VAL A 52 3.55 -23.94 -3.22
N LEU A 53 2.32 -23.49 -3.51
CA LEU A 53 1.92 -22.10 -3.27
C LEU A 53 1.65 -21.89 -1.78
N LEU A 54 2.50 -21.11 -1.12
CA LEU A 54 2.23 -20.54 0.19
C LEU A 54 1.42 -19.24 0.02
N PRO A 55 0.16 -19.17 0.47
CA PRO A 55 -0.64 -17.94 0.41
C PRO A 55 -0.07 -16.85 1.34
N PRO A 56 -0.41 -15.56 1.11
CA PRO A 56 -0.04 -14.49 2.02
C PRO A 56 -0.77 -14.63 3.37
N GLY A 57 -0.18 -14.09 4.43
CA GLY A 57 -0.80 -14.06 5.75
C GLY A 57 0.23 -13.83 6.84
N ASP A 58 0.96 -14.88 7.21
CA ASP A 58 2.01 -14.79 8.22
C ASP A 58 3.35 -14.38 7.59
N ALA A 59 3.86 -13.23 8.02
CA ALA A 59 5.12 -12.66 7.53
C ALA A 59 6.36 -13.51 7.93
N ALA A 60 6.34 -14.15 9.11
CA ALA A 60 7.39 -15.05 9.54
C ALA A 60 7.39 -16.32 8.69
N MET A 61 6.21 -16.92 8.44
CA MET A 61 6.05 -18.05 7.52
C MET A 61 6.57 -17.73 6.12
N THR A 62 6.18 -16.59 5.57
CA THR A 62 6.60 -16.13 4.25
C THR A 62 8.12 -15.95 4.18
N ARG A 63 8.73 -15.30 5.19
CA ARG A 63 10.18 -15.06 5.22
C ARG A 63 10.97 -16.36 5.43
N ARG A 64 10.52 -17.24 6.33
CA ARG A 64 11.22 -18.49 6.67
C ARG A 64 11.12 -19.54 5.59
N SER A 65 9.95 -19.73 4.99
CA SER A 65 9.80 -20.66 3.88
C SER A 65 10.63 -20.24 2.68
N LYS A 66 10.74 -18.92 2.41
CA LYS A 66 11.68 -18.40 1.43
C LYS A 66 13.12 -18.75 1.79
N LYS A 67 13.54 -18.50 3.03
CA LYS A 67 14.91 -18.77 3.51
C LYS A 67 15.28 -20.26 3.37
N HIS A 68 14.34 -21.16 3.63
CA HIS A 68 14.58 -22.61 3.61
C HIS A 68 14.41 -23.25 2.24
N SER A 69 13.93 -22.50 1.25
CA SER A 69 13.78 -23.01 -0.12
C SER A 69 14.95 -22.60 -1.00
N THR A 70 15.27 -23.46 -1.95
CA THR A 70 16.30 -23.24 -2.97
C THR A 70 15.94 -22.10 -3.91
N LEU A 71 14.67 -22.05 -4.36
CA LEU A 71 14.12 -20.97 -5.19
C LEU A 71 12.85 -20.39 -4.56
N CYS A 72 12.50 -19.16 -4.95
CA CYS A 72 11.26 -18.55 -4.50
C CYS A 72 10.56 -17.85 -5.66
N GLY A 73 9.33 -18.28 -5.95
CA GLY A 73 8.51 -17.71 -7.02
C GLY A 73 7.44 -16.78 -6.47
N VAL A 74 7.61 -15.46 -6.54
CA VAL A 74 6.60 -14.51 -6.05
C VAL A 74 5.45 -14.44 -7.06
N VAL A 75 4.26 -14.86 -6.65
CA VAL A 75 3.09 -14.94 -7.54
C VAL A 75 2.32 -13.62 -7.52
N TRP A 76 2.05 -13.09 -8.71
CA TRP A 76 1.31 -11.86 -8.96
C TRP A 76 0.06 -12.14 -9.78
N ALA A 77 -1.07 -11.61 -9.33
CA ALA A 77 -2.32 -11.64 -10.09
C ALA A 77 -2.86 -10.23 -10.26
N TRP A 78 -3.61 -10.02 -11.34
CA TRP A 78 -4.23 -8.73 -11.57
C TRP A 78 -5.57 -8.61 -10.88
N ASN A 79 -5.69 -7.54 -10.11
CA ASN A 79 -6.95 -7.11 -9.55
C ASN A 79 -7.65 -6.18 -10.56
N GLN A 80 -8.72 -6.67 -11.20
CA GLN A 80 -9.49 -5.89 -12.17
C GLN A 80 -10.12 -4.65 -11.54
N ARG A 81 -10.70 -4.78 -10.34
CA ARG A 81 -11.38 -3.68 -9.63
C ARG A 81 -10.41 -2.54 -9.30
N ARG A 82 -9.18 -2.89 -8.88
CA ARG A 82 -8.15 -1.90 -8.49
C ARG A 82 -7.19 -1.53 -9.62
N LYS A 83 -7.31 -2.17 -10.79
CA LYS A 83 -6.47 -1.98 -11.98
C LYS A 83 -4.96 -2.04 -11.67
N ARG A 84 -4.55 -3.01 -10.84
CA ARG A 84 -3.14 -3.21 -10.46
C ARG A 84 -2.82 -4.68 -10.17
N TYR A 85 -1.54 -5.03 -10.22
CA TYR A 85 -1.08 -6.34 -9.74
C TYR A 85 -1.02 -6.39 -8.22
N GLU A 86 -1.49 -7.50 -7.67
CA GLU A 86 -1.45 -7.80 -6.25
C GLU A 86 -0.77 -9.16 -6.04
N ARG A 87 0.12 -9.22 -5.05
CA ARG A 87 0.84 -10.44 -4.68
C ARG A 87 -0.15 -11.46 -4.12
N GLN A 88 -0.14 -12.66 -4.68
CA GLN A 88 -1.01 -13.79 -4.30
C GLN A 88 -0.32 -14.83 -3.43
N GLY A 89 0.98 -14.68 -3.16
CA GLY A 89 1.74 -15.60 -2.34
C GLY A 89 3.15 -15.81 -2.86
N GLN A 90 3.73 -16.95 -2.53
CA GLN A 90 4.99 -17.41 -3.09
C GLN A 90 5.01 -18.92 -3.28
N LEU A 91 5.64 -19.36 -4.35
CA LEU A 91 5.97 -20.75 -4.62
C LEU A 91 7.31 -21.07 -3.97
N VAL A 92 7.29 -22.08 -3.10
CA VAL A 92 8.44 -22.57 -2.33
C VAL A 92 8.33 -24.09 -2.22
N GLU A 93 9.43 -24.77 -1.93
CA GLU A 93 9.43 -26.21 -1.70
C GLU A 93 8.59 -26.58 -0.47
N GLU A 94 7.91 -27.73 -0.52
CA GLU A 94 7.07 -28.23 0.57
C GLU A 94 7.86 -28.40 1.87
N ILE A 95 9.06 -29.01 1.77
CA ILE A 95 9.99 -29.19 2.90
C ILE A 95 10.36 -27.83 3.53
N ALA A 96 10.47 -26.77 2.74
CA ALA A 96 10.77 -25.44 3.24
C ALA A 96 9.58 -24.84 4.01
N ILE A 97 8.34 -25.13 3.59
CA ILE A 97 7.13 -24.74 4.33
C ILE A 97 7.07 -25.48 5.67
N GLU A 98 7.34 -26.78 5.71
CA GLU A 98 7.31 -27.58 6.94
C GLU A 98 8.35 -27.09 7.96
N LYS A 99 9.60 -26.88 7.53
CA LYS A 99 10.65 -26.29 8.37
C LYS A 99 10.24 -24.92 8.90
N ALA A 100 9.64 -24.08 8.05
CA ALA A 100 9.15 -22.77 8.45
C ALA A 100 8.02 -22.86 9.48
N LYS A 101 7.08 -23.81 9.34
CA LYS A 101 5.99 -24.05 10.30
C LYS A 101 6.55 -24.43 11.67
N LEU A 102 7.47 -25.39 11.73
CA LEU A 102 8.09 -25.83 12.98
C LEU A 102 8.81 -24.68 13.69
N GLU A 103 9.58 -23.86 12.96
CA GLU A 103 10.21 -22.67 13.54
C GLU A 103 9.18 -21.64 14.02
N CYS A 104 8.09 -21.42 13.27
CA CYS A 104 7.04 -20.47 13.65
C CYS A 104 6.29 -20.87 14.91
N LEU A 105 6.07 -22.18 15.11
CA LEU A 105 5.46 -22.71 16.33
C LEU A 105 6.39 -22.52 17.53
N LYS A 106 7.69 -22.80 17.37
CA LYS A 106 8.68 -22.69 18.46
C LYS A 106 8.79 -21.29 19.06
N ASP A 107 8.59 -20.24 18.28
CA ASP A 107 8.78 -18.85 18.73
C ASP A 107 7.51 -17.99 18.66
N GLN A 108 6.34 -18.62 18.50
CA GLN A 108 5.06 -17.93 18.33
C GLN A 108 4.78 -16.96 19.49
N ASP A 109 4.90 -17.41 20.73
CA ASP A 109 4.57 -16.62 21.91
C ASP A 109 5.54 -15.45 22.10
N ILE A 110 6.83 -15.71 21.91
CA ILE A 110 7.88 -14.68 21.99
C ILE A 110 7.64 -13.59 20.93
N ARG A 111 7.29 -13.98 19.70
CA ARG A 111 6.96 -13.03 18.63
C ARG A 111 5.67 -12.27 18.92
N ALA A 112 4.64 -12.94 19.41
CA ALA A 112 3.39 -12.31 19.78
C ALA A 112 3.62 -11.23 20.84
N GLU A 113 4.42 -11.54 21.86
CA GLU A 113 4.74 -10.59 22.92
C GLU A 113 5.53 -9.38 22.41
N LYS A 114 6.57 -9.62 21.60
CA LYS A 114 7.32 -8.53 20.95
C LYS A 114 6.41 -7.66 20.08
N ASN A 115 5.47 -8.25 19.36
CA ASN A 115 4.52 -7.52 18.52
C ASN A 115 3.55 -6.68 19.35
N ARG A 116 3.09 -7.17 20.50
CA ARG A 116 2.26 -6.41 21.46
C ARG A 116 3.00 -5.18 21.97
N LYS A 117 4.22 -5.36 22.50
CA LYS A 117 5.07 -4.25 22.96
C LYS A 117 5.33 -3.22 21.86
N ALA A 118 5.69 -3.68 20.67
CA ALA A 118 5.93 -2.80 19.53
C ALA A 118 4.67 -2.08 19.04
N ALA A 119 3.47 -2.64 19.24
CA ALA A 119 2.22 -1.96 18.91
C ALA A 119 1.97 -0.75 19.81
N ILE A 120 2.25 -0.87 21.10
CA ILE A 120 2.15 0.24 22.06
C ILE A 120 3.09 1.38 21.66
N VAL A 121 4.37 1.05 21.38
CA VAL A 121 5.36 2.04 20.92
C VAL A 121 4.91 2.73 19.64
N ARG A 122 4.40 1.96 18.66
CA ARG A 122 3.88 2.52 17.41
C ARG A 122 2.69 3.43 17.62
N GLU A 123 1.80 3.13 18.57
CA GLU A 123 0.67 3.99 18.89
C GLU A 123 1.12 5.31 19.51
N GLN A 124 2.11 5.27 20.41
CA GLN A 124 2.68 6.47 21.01
C GLN A 124 3.35 7.36 19.94
N GLN A 125 4.18 6.77 19.09
CA GLN A 125 4.80 7.47 17.95
C GLN A 125 3.75 8.03 16.98
N ASP A 126 2.60 7.38 16.84
CA ASP A 126 1.50 7.84 16.00
C ASP A 126 0.86 9.12 16.55
N LYS A 127 0.65 9.18 17.87
CA LYS A 127 0.13 10.36 18.58
C LYS A 127 1.12 11.52 18.45
N GLU A 128 2.41 11.26 18.70
CA GLU A 128 3.48 12.25 18.53
C GLU A 128 3.55 12.78 17.08
N TYR A 129 3.41 11.89 16.09
CA TYR A 129 3.39 12.30 14.69
C TYR A 129 2.23 13.25 14.37
N ILE A 130 1.03 12.96 14.87
CA ILE A 130 -0.14 13.83 14.68
C ILE A 130 0.09 15.20 15.34
N VAL A 131 0.65 15.24 16.55
CA VAL A 131 0.98 16.50 17.24
C VAL A 131 2.02 17.29 16.45
N ASN A 132 3.09 16.65 15.97
CA ASN A 132 4.11 17.31 15.17
C ASN A 132 3.55 17.84 13.83
N PHE A 133 2.64 17.10 13.20
CA PHE A 133 1.96 17.54 11.99
C PHE A 133 1.06 18.76 12.25
N ALA A 134 0.33 18.77 13.37
CA ALA A 134 -0.45 19.93 13.82
C ALA A 134 0.44 21.15 14.09
N SER A 135 1.59 20.96 14.74
CA SER A 135 2.59 22.01 14.95
C SER A 135 3.15 22.58 13.65
N ALA A 136 3.37 21.72 12.64
CA ALA A 136 3.78 22.16 11.31
C ALA A 136 2.69 23.00 10.61
N ILE A 137 1.42 22.60 10.75
CA ILE A 137 0.28 23.40 10.28
C ILE A 137 0.27 24.76 10.99
N ARG A 138 0.32 24.79 12.32
CA ARG A 138 0.29 26.03 13.12
C ARG A 138 1.44 26.97 12.75
N ARG A 139 2.65 26.45 12.51
CA ARG A 139 3.80 27.25 12.10
C ARG A 139 3.59 27.90 10.73
N ARG A 140 2.95 27.17 9.81
CA ARG A 140 2.70 27.63 8.44
C ARG A 140 1.47 28.53 8.33
N TYR A 141 0.50 28.34 9.24
CA TYR A 141 -0.78 29.03 9.30
C TYR A 141 -1.01 29.54 10.74
N PRO A 142 -0.29 30.60 11.16
CA PRO A 142 -0.33 31.10 12.54
C PRO A 142 -1.73 31.52 12.99
N ASN A 143 -2.53 32.08 12.07
CA ASN A 143 -3.89 32.56 12.32
C ASN A 143 -4.98 31.50 12.08
N CYS A 144 -4.59 30.23 11.88
CA CYS A 144 -5.53 29.11 11.92
C CYS A 144 -6.30 29.09 13.26
N PRO A 145 -7.63 28.92 13.26
CA PRO A 145 -8.42 28.83 14.50
C PRO A 145 -7.84 27.82 15.48
N ILE A 146 -7.87 28.15 16.77
CA ILE A 146 -7.32 27.30 17.83
C ILE A 146 -7.99 25.91 17.79
N LYS A 147 -7.17 24.86 17.99
CA LYS A 147 -7.52 23.43 17.87
C LYS A 147 -7.71 22.91 16.45
N ARG A 148 -7.93 23.78 15.44
CA ARG A 148 -8.22 23.33 14.09
C ARG A 148 -7.03 22.63 13.42
N GLU A 149 -5.81 23.01 13.76
CA GLU A 149 -4.60 22.33 13.33
C GLU A 149 -4.56 20.85 13.74
N TYR A 150 -5.13 20.52 14.90
CA TYR A 150 -5.18 19.15 15.40
C TYR A 150 -6.26 18.34 14.67
N ASP A 151 -7.41 18.94 14.39
CA ASP A 151 -8.47 18.29 13.60
C ASP A 151 -7.98 17.96 12.18
N ILE A 152 -7.31 18.93 11.55
CA ILE A 152 -6.68 18.76 10.22
C ILE A 152 -5.63 17.66 10.29
N ALA A 153 -4.72 17.70 11.26
CA ALA A 153 -3.67 16.71 11.40
C ALA A 153 -4.23 15.31 11.64
N LYS A 154 -5.19 15.16 12.55
CA LYS A 154 -5.85 13.89 12.86
C LYS A 154 -6.52 13.31 11.61
N HIS A 155 -7.24 14.14 10.86
CA HIS A 155 -7.89 13.71 9.63
C HIS A 155 -6.87 13.35 8.54
N ALA A 156 -5.94 14.26 8.23
CA ALA A 156 -4.94 14.08 7.17
C ALA A 156 -4.02 12.87 7.43
N CYS A 157 -3.73 12.58 8.70
CA CYS A 157 -2.87 11.49 9.13
C CYS A 157 -3.64 10.21 9.48
N GLU A 158 -4.94 10.07 9.18
CA GLU A 158 -5.65 8.83 9.49
C GLU A 158 -5.03 7.62 8.75
N LYS A 159 -4.72 6.56 9.51
CA LYS A 159 -4.04 5.36 8.97
C LYS A 159 -4.93 4.64 7.94
N TYR A 160 -4.29 4.10 6.90
CA TYR A 160 -4.92 3.32 5.82
C TYR A 160 -5.96 4.06 4.97
N SER A 161 -6.08 5.39 5.13
CA SER A 161 -7.07 6.18 4.40
C SER A 161 -6.65 6.66 3.01
N GLY A 162 -5.36 6.60 2.69
CA GLY A 162 -4.82 7.17 1.45
C GLY A 162 -4.70 8.71 1.46
N ARG A 163 -4.88 9.36 2.61
CA ARG A 163 -4.72 10.81 2.75
C ARG A 163 -3.26 11.25 2.75
N VAL A 164 -3.05 12.54 2.48
CA VAL A 164 -1.74 13.15 2.24
C VAL A 164 -0.79 13.01 3.44
N GLY A 165 -1.32 13.04 4.67
CA GLY A 165 -0.55 13.07 5.92
C GLY A 165 0.26 11.80 6.20
N ARG A 166 0.21 10.76 5.36
CA ARG A 166 1.06 9.56 5.50
C ARG A 166 1.99 9.32 4.32
N THR A 167 2.02 10.24 3.36
CA THR A 167 2.97 10.19 2.24
C THR A 167 4.40 10.41 2.72
N ALA A 168 5.39 10.00 1.91
CA ALA A 168 6.80 10.14 2.26
C ALA A 168 7.19 11.61 2.51
N ASN A 169 6.67 12.54 1.70
CA ASN A 169 6.94 13.98 1.87
C ASN A 169 6.22 14.56 3.09
N ALA A 170 5.01 14.08 3.42
CA ALA A 170 4.29 14.52 4.62
C ALA A 170 5.02 14.11 5.91
N LYS A 171 5.74 12.99 5.90
CA LYS A 171 6.59 12.57 7.04
C LYS A 171 7.81 13.47 7.24
N LYS A 172 8.19 14.25 6.22
CA LYS A 172 9.23 15.29 6.31
C LYS A 172 8.64 16.68 6.61
N PHE A 173 7.32 16.76 6.88
CA PHE A 173 6.59 18.02 7.05
C PHE A 173 6.78 18.98 5.87
N ASP A 174 6.86 18.43 4.66
CA ASP A 174 6.96 19.21 3.44
C ASP A 174 5.79 20.19 3.31
N ASP A 175 6.12 21.46 3.08
CA ASP A 175 5.19 22.58 2.99
C ASP A 175 4.00 22.32 2.06
N LYS A 176 4.24 21.71 0.90
CA LYS A 176 3.19 21.41 -0.07
C LYS A 176 2.23 20.35 0.47
N MET A 177 2.73 19.39 1.25
CA MET A 177 1.86 18.38 1.87
C MET A 177 1.01 18.97 3.00
N ILE A 178 1.56 19.94 3.75
CA ILE A 178 0.82 20.70 4.75
C ILE A 178 -0.27 21.53 4.07
N ASP A 179 0.06 22.26 3.00
CA ASP A 179 -0.90 23.04 2.22
C ASP A 179 -2.05 22.19 1.69
N LEU A 180 -1.74 21.02 1.13
CA LEU A 180 -2.77 20.11 0.63
C LEU A 180 -3.71 19.59 1.72
N ALA A 181 -3.19 19.37 2.95
CA ALA A 181 -4.01 18.95 4.08
C ALA A 181 -4.97 20.08 4.52
N VAL A 182 -4.46 21.30 4.64
CA VAL A 182 -5.25 22.49 5.05
C VAL A 182 -6.26 22.86 3.95
N GLU A 183 -5.85 22.88 2.68
CA GLU A 183 -6.74 23.13 1.54
C GLU A 183 -7.88 22.10 1.50
N ALA A 184 -7.57 20.83 1.77
CA ALA A 184 -8.59 19.79 1.83
C ALA A 184 -9.59 20.04 2.95
N HIS A 185 -9.12 20.42 4.14
CA HIS A 185 -9.99 20.75 5.27
C HIS A 185 -10.90 21.94 4.97
N ILE A 186 -10.33 23.07 4.54
CA ILE A 186 -11.09 24.29 4.22
C ILE A 186 -12.15 24.01 3.17
N ARG A 187 -11.81 23.22 2.13
CA ARG A 187 -12.78 22.83 1.10
C ARG A 187 -14.03 22.18 1.68
N HIS A 188 -13.89 21.30 2.67
CA HIS A 188 -15.03 20.59 3.25
C HIS A 188 -15.71 21.38 4.37
N ALA A 189 -14.95 22.14 5.17
CA ALA A 189 -15.46 22.79 6.36
C ALA A 189 -15.96 24.23 6.13
N GLU A 190 -15.36 24.95 5.17
CA GLU A 190 -15.53 26.40 5.02
C GLU A 190 -16.15 26.77 3.67
N THR A 191 -16.55 25.78 2.85
CA THR A 191 -17.19 26.03 1.55
C THR A 191 -18.41 25.15 1.33
N ASN A 192 -19.23 25.47 0.32
CA ASN A 192 -20.39 24.66 -0.04
C ASN A 192 -20.05 23.38 -0.85
N TYR A 193 -18.77 22.95 -0.88
CA TYR A 193 -18.26 21.87 -1.73
C TYR A 193 -19.13 20.61 -1.70
N ASP A 194 -19.47 20.13 -0.50
CA ASP A 194 -20.20 18.88 -0.34
C ASP A 194 -21.66 19.01 -0.83
N ASN A 195 -22.24 20.21 -0.75
CA ASN A 195 -23.59 20.52 -1.22
C ASN A 195 -23.70 20.71 -2.75
N GLN A 196 -22.58 20.64 -3.49
CA GLN A 196 -22.58 20.77 -4.95
C GLN A 196 -22.72 19.42 -5.68
N PHE A 197 -22.51 18.30 -4.98
CA PHE A 197 -22.69 16.98 -5.57
C PHE A 197 -24.17 16.69 -5.85
N GLY A 198 -24.45 15.92 -6.90
CA GLY A 198 -25.83 15.61 -7.34
C GLY A 198 -26.49 16.69 -8.21
N LYS A 199 -25.85 17.85 -8.41
CA LYS A 199 -26.39 18.98 -9.20
C LYS A 199 -25.95 19.00 -10.66
N GLY A 200 -25.60 17.85 -11.23
CA GLY A 200 -25.14 17.73 -12.63
C GLY A 200 -23.72 18.23 -12.93
N LYS A 201 -23.01 18.81 -11.95
CA LYS A 201 -21.64 19.30 -12.10
C LYS A 201 -20.60 18.19 -11.90
N ARG A 202 -19.52 18.22 -12.69
CA ARG A 202 -18.39 17.30 -12.49
C ARG A 202 -17.54 17.75 -11.30
N LYS A 203 -16.90 16.80 -10.62
CA LYS A 203 -15.99 17.08 -9.47
C LYS A 203 -14.93 18.16 -9.76
N LYS A 204 -14.41 18.22 -10.98
CA LYS A 204 -13.40 19.22 -11.39
C LYS A 204 -13.99 20.63 -11.45
N GLU A 205 -15.23 20.78 -11.90
CA GLU A 205 -15.94 22.06 -11.97
C GLU A 205 -16.25 22.57 -10.57
N ILE A 206 -16.82 21.71 -9.71
CA ILE A 206 -17.10 22.05 -8.30
C ILE A 206 -15.83 22.56 -7.60
N ARG A 207 -14.70 21.88 -7.79
CA ARG A 207 -13.40 22.30 -7.22
C ARG A 207 -12.86 23.61 -7.78
N LYS A 208 -13.26 23.99 -9.00
CA LYS A 208 -12.88 25.27 -9.61
C LYS A 208 -13.72 26.40 -9.02
N GLU A 209 -15.00 26.17 -8.79
CA GLU A 209 -15.93 27.17 -8.22
C GLU A 209 -15.52 27.57 -6.80
N VAL A 210 -15.27 26.60 -5.91
CA VAL A 210 -14.88 26.90 -4.51
C VAL A 210 -13.42 27.34 -4.35
N ARG A 211 -12.65 27.44 -5.44
CA ARG A 211 -11.20 27.71 -5.37
C ARG A 211 -10.91 29.09 -4.79
N SER A 212 -11.71 30.09 -5.15
CA SER A 212 -11.54 31.46 -4.66
C SER A 212 -11.75 31.53 -3.16
N ASP A 213 -12.85 30.96 -2.67
CA ASP A 213 -13.21 30.90 -1.25
C ASP A 213 -12.10 30.23 -0.42
N ILE A 214 -11.59 29.09 -0.90
CA ILE A 214 -10.48 28.38 -0.25
C ILE A 214 -9.24 29.26 -0.16
N ASN A 215 -8.86 29.92 -1.26
CA ASN A 215 -7.67 30.76 -1.30
C ASN A 215 -7.78 31.98 -0.35
N GLN A 216 -8.97 32.54 -0.22
CA GLN A 216 -9.22 33.65 0.71
C GLN A 216 -9.01 33.22 2.16
N VAL A 217 -9.56 32.07 2.56
CA VAL A 217 -9.36 31.53 3.91
C VAL A 217 -7.89 31.15 4.15
N LEU A 218 -7.23 30.51 3.19
CA LEU A 218 -5.81 30.16 3.28
C LEU A 218 -4.93 31.40 3.48
N LYS A 219 -5.20 32.49 2.75
CA LYS A 219 -4.49 33.76 2.89
C LYS A 219 -4.67 34.31 4.31
N HIS A 220 -5.91 34.37 4.79
CA HIS A 220 -6.23 34.86 6.12
C HIS A 220 -5.60 34.03 7.25
N TRP A 221 -5.43 32.72 7.07
CA TRP A 221 -4.78 31.87 8.09
C TRP A 221 -3.25 31.99 8.07
N LYS A 222 -2.67 32.48 6.97
CA LYS A 222 -1.21 32.52 6.75
C LYS A 222 -0.58 33.85 7.15
N GLU A 223 -1.25 34.96 6.81
CA GLU A 223 -1.01 36.31 7.35
C GLU A 223 -1.47 36.36 8.79
#